data_AF-A0A936FXQ7-F1
#
_entry.id   AF-A0A936FXQ7-F1
#
_cell.length_a   1.000
_cell.length_b   1.000
_cell.length_c   1.000
_cell.angle_alpha   90.00
_cell.angle_beta   90.00
_cell.angle_gamma   90.00
#
_symmetry.space_group_name_H-M   'P 1'
#
loop_
_entity.id
_entity.type
_entity.pdbx_description
1 polymer ?
#
loop_
_entity_poly.entity_id
_entity_poly.type
_entity_poly.pdbx_seq_one_letter_code
_entity_poly.pdbx_strand_id
1 'polypeptide(L)'
;MRIKIFGVFSLIILVVFSCNKDNNSTNISATGSKKSHNVGQNCMSCHISGGKGEGWFQGAGTVYDSLLTKVNPNGFIELYTEPDGAGVLVKRIPVDGLGNFYTTESISFGNGLYPSVVSSTGKKKFMASSISNGACNACHGISQDKIWVSN
;
A
#
# COMPACT_ATOMS: atom_id res chain seq x y z
N MET A 1 -67.22 5.71 -39.30
CA MET A 1 -66.41 5.24 -38.15
C MET A 1 -64.95 5.30 -38.55
N ARG A 2 -64.16 6.25 -38.03
CA ARG A 2 -62.72 6.42 -38.34
C ARG A 2 -61.94 6.29 -37.04
N ILE A 3 -61.21 5.19 -36.90
CA ILE A 3 -60.40 4.87 -35.72
C ILE A 3 -59.05 5.61 -35.86
N LYS A 4 -58.74 6.48 -34.90
CA LYS A 4 -57.43 7.13 -34.78
C LYS A 4 -56.50 6.24 -33.97
N ILE A 5 -55.45 5.70 -34.59
CA ILE A 5 -54.41 4.94 -33.90
C ILE A 5 -53.38 5.93 -33.36
N PHE A 6 -53.37 6.12 -32.03
CA PHE A 6 -52.31 6.84 -31.32
C PHE A 6 -51.16 5.85 -31.08
N GLY A 7 -50.10 5.96 -31.89
CA GLY A 7 -48.89 5.16 -31.72
C GLY A 7 -48.06 5.69 -30.54
N VAL A 8 -48.06 4.96 -29.43
CA VAL A 8 -47.20 5.23 -28.27
C VAL A 8 -45.79 4.70 -28.60
N PHE A 9 -44.85 5.61 -28.82
CA PHE A 9 -43.43 5.29 -28.95
C PHE A 9 -42.87 4.90 -27.56
N SER A 10 -42.71 3.60 -27.31
CA SER A 10 -42.04 3.09 -26.13
C SER A 10 -40.53 3.23 -26.32
N LEU A 11 -39.94 4.21 -25.62
CA LEU A 11 -38.50 4.44 -25.59
C LEU A 11 -37.86 3.42 -24.64
N ILE A 12 -37.34 2.33 -25.21
CA ILE A 12 -36.54 1.33 -24.48
C ILE A 12 -35.18 1.99 -24.15
N ILE A 13 -35.04 2.40 -22.89
CA ILE A 13 -33.77 2.86 -22.32
C ILE A 13 -32.88 1.63 -22.11
N LEU A 14 -31.92 1.41 -23.03
CA LEU A 14 -30.82 0.48 -22.85
C LEU A 14 -29.88 1.04 -21.77
N VAL A 15 -30.04 0.57 -20.54
CA VAL A 15 -29.10 0.82 -19.45
C VAL A 15 -27.86 -0.03 -19.72
N VAL A 16 -26.85 0.57 -20.37
CA VAL A 16 -25.53 -0.05 -20.52
C VAL A 16 -24.84 -0.06 -19.17
N PHE A 17 -24.85 -1.20 -18.48
CA PHE A 17 -23.96 -1.44 -17.35
C PHE A 17 -22.53 -1.50 -17.88
N SER A 18 -21.81 -0.38 -17.77
CA SER A 18 -20.36 -0.36 -18.00
C SER A 18 -19.69 -1.10 -16.85
N CYS A 19 -19.43 -2.39 -17.04
CA CYS A 19 -18.46 -3.11 -16.20
C CYS A 19 -17.06 -2.62 -16.59
N ASN A 20 -16.61 -1.52 -15.98
CA ASN A 20 -15.18 -1.25 -15.90
C ASN A 20 -14.59 -2.38 -15.07
N LYS A 21 -13.86 -3.28 -15.71
CA LYS A 21 -13.04 -4.25 -15.01
C LYS A 21 -11.92 -3.42 -14.37
N ASP A 22 -12.06 -3.10 -13.09
CA ASP A 22 -11.03 -2.37 -12.35
C ASP A 22 -9.73 -3.20 -12.44
N ASN A 23 -8.83 -2.77 -13.32
CA ASN A 23 -7.52 -3.36 -13.45
C ASN A 23 -6.62 -2.69 -12.41
N ASN A 24 -6.03 -3.51 -11.53
CA ASN A 24 -5.08 -3.01 -10.55
C ASN A 24 -3.81 -2.51 -11.28
N SER A 25 -3.61 -1.20 -11.34
CA SER A 25 -2.40 -0.59 -11.88
C SER A 25 -1.17 -1.01 -11.07
N THR A 26 -0.07 -1.38 -11.75
CA THR A 26 1.21 -1.63 -11.09
C THR A 26 1.80 -0.32 -10.59
N ASN A 27 1.99 -0.23 -9.28
CA ASN A 27 2.57 0.91 -8.59
C ASN A 27 3.46 0.42 -7.43
N ILE A 28 4.73 0.80 -7.44
CA ILE A 28 5.74 0.37 -6.47
C ILE A 28 6.62 1.59 -6.17
N SER A 29 6.94 1.81 -4.90
CA SER A 29 7.90 2.83 -4.50
C SER A 29 9.27 2.55 -5.14
N ALA A 30 10.11 3.58 -5.23
CA ALA A 30 11.46 3.45 -5.74
C ALA A 30 12.39 4.44 -5.04
N THR A 31 13.63 4.01 -4.79
CA THR A 31 14.68 4.84 -4.18
C THR A 31 14.83 6.16 -4.94
N GLY A 32 14.89 7.27 -4.22
CA GLY A 32 15.02 8.62 -4.77
C GLY A 32 13.74 9.20 -5.39
N SER A 33 12.70 8.40 -5.62
CA SER A 33 11.41 8.89 -6.12
C SER A 33 10.76 9.86 -5.14
N LYS A 34 10.09 10.88 -5.66
CA LYS A 34 9.32 11.86 -4.86
C LYS A 34 7.85 11.93 -5.28
N LYS A 35 7.32 10.84 -5.86
CA LYS A 35 5.95 10.78 -6.37
C LYS A 35 4.90 10.56 -5.27
N SER A 36 5.29 9.99 -4.14
CA SER A 36 4.37 9.73 -3.03
C SER A 36 3.96 11.01 -2.29
N HIS A 37 3.00 10.88 -1.38
CA HIS A 37 2.43 11.98 -0.62
C HIS A 37 1.89 11.46 0.73
N ASN A 38 1.32 12.36 1.54
CA ASN A 38 0.66 12.01 2.81
C ASN A 38 1.52 11.19 3.77
N VAL A 39 2.77 11.61 3.94
CA VAL A 39 3.74 11.02 4.89
C VAL A 39 3.09 10.77 6.26
N GLY A 40 3.17 9.54 6.74
CA GLY A 40 2.64 9.10 8.03
C GLY A 40 1.17 8.69 8.03
N GLN A 41 0.41 8.94 6.96
CA GLN A 41 -0.97 8.47 6.85
C GLN A 41 -1.03 7.02 6.34
N ASN A 42 -2.12 6.31 6.67
CA ASN A 42 -2.36 4.98 6.13
C ASN A 42 -2.72 5.04 4.64
N CYS A 43 -1.76 4.73 3.77
CA CYS A 43 -1.93 4.72 2.30
C CYS A 43 -3.08 3.80 1.86
N MET A 44 -3.22 2.66 2.55
CA MET A 44 -4.26 1.65 2.28
C MET A 44 -5.65 2.08 2.72
N SER A 45 -5.85 3.32 3.19
CA SER A 45 -7.19 3.93 3.30
C SER A 45 -7.77 4.35 1.94
N CYS A 46 -6.90 4.60 0.95
CA CYS A 46 -7.28 5.09 -0.38
C CYS A 46 -6.87 4.12 -1.49
N HIS A 47 -5.73 3.45 -1.32
CA HIS A 47 -5.15 2.51 -2.30
C HIS A 47 -5.66 1.08 -2.08
N ILE A 48 -6.97 0.91 -2.23
CA ILE A 48 -7.71 -0.36 -2.13
C ILE A 48 -8.60 -0.56 -3.36
N SER A 49 -9.15 -1.76 -3.54
CA SER A 49 -10.14 -2.02 -4.58
C SER A 49 -11.37 -1.12 -4.42
N GLY A 50 -11.78 -0.45 -5.50
CA GLY A 50 -12.81 0.59 -5.50
C GLY A 50 -12.43 1.90 -4.81
N GLY A 51 -11.19 2.04 -4.32
CA GLY A 51 -10.67 3.25 -3.71
C GLY A 51 -10.24 4.31 -4.72
N LYS A 52 -10.03 5.53 -4.23
CA LYS A 52 -9.61 6.69 -5.06
C LYS A 52 -8.12 6.68 -5.44
N GLY A 53 -7.31 5.84 -4.81
CA GLY A 53 -5.87 5.75 -5.03
C GLY A 53 -5.51 4.87 -6.22
N GLU A 54 -4.51 5.28 -6.99
CA GLU A 54 -3.98 4.46 -8.10
C GLU A 54 -3.21 3.24 -7.59
N GLY A 55 -3.67 2.05 -8.00
CA GLY A 55 -3.12 0.78 -7.55
C GLY A 55 -3.59 0.39 -6.16
N TRP A 56 -3.75 -0.91 -5.94
CA TRP A 56 -4.17 -1.52 -4.68
C TRP A 56 -2.93 -2.01 -3.95
N PHE A 57 -2.58 -1.34 -2.87
CA PHE A 57 -1.35 -1.65 -2.16
C PHE A 57 -1.52 -2.90 -1.32
N GLN A 58 -0.53 -3.79 -1.40
CA GLN A 58 -0.40 -5.00 -0.60
C GLN A 58 0.47 -4.77 0.63
N GLY A 59 1.35 -3.75 0.58
CA GLY A 59 2.09 -3.27 1.74
C GLY A 59 2.49 -1.81 1.54
N ALA A 60 2.31 -0.99 2.57
CA ALA A 60 2.64 0.43 2.53
C ALA A 60 2.86 1.05 3.92
N GLY A 61 3.70 2.08 3.95
CA GLY A 61 3.84 2.95 5.10
C GLY A 61 4.96 3.98 4.98
N THR A 62 5.37 4.54 6.13
CA THR A 62 6.37 5.61 6.20
C THR A 62 7.45 5.30 7.23
N VAL A 63 8.71 5.49 6.85
CA VAL A 63 9.89 5.32 7.70
C VAL A 63 10.44 6.67 8.15
N TYR A 64 10.77 6.77 9.44
CA TYR A 64 11.34 7.94 10.09
C TYR A 64 12.77 7.69 10.58
N ASP A 65 13.48 8.78 10.87
CA ASP A 65 14.73 8.73 11.59
C ASP A 65 14.53 8.31 13.06
N SER A 66 15.62 8.06 13.77
CA SER A 66 15.56 7.66 15.19
C SER A 66 15.02 8.74 16.13
N LEU A 67 14.87 9.98 15.66
CA LEU A 67 14.27 11.08 16.40
C LEU A 67 12.77 11.21 16.13
N LEU A 68 12.23 10.43 15.18
CA LEU A 68 10.81 10.39 14.80
C LEU A 68 10.26 11.72 14.27
N THR A 69 11.14 12.66 13.93
CA THR A 69 10.75 14.03 13.50
C THR A 69 10.93 14.22 12.00
N LYS A 70 11.88 13.50 11.39
CA LYS A 70 12.11 13.52 9.94
C LYS A 70 11.94 12.14 9.36
N VAL A 71 11.58 12.10 8.08
CA VAL A 71 11.53 10.85 7.31
C VAL A 71 12.94 10.31 7.09
N ASN A 72 13.07 8.98 7.00
CA ASN A 72 14.31 8.32 6.63
C ASN A 72 14.16 7.71 5.22
N PRO A 73 14.67 8.38 4.17
CA PRO A 73 14.46 7.97 2.79
C PRO A 73 15.43 6.86 2.35
N ASN A 74 15.14 6.26 1.19
CA ASN A 74 16.08 5.43 0.42
C ASN A 74 16.56 4.13 1.10
N GLY A 75 15.87 3.69 2.15
CA GLY A 75 16.04 2.38 2.78
C GLY A 75 15.21 1.28 2.13
N PHE A 76 14.94 0.23 2.88
CA PHE A 76 14.06 -0.88 2.48
C PHE A 76 13.19 -1.35 3.65
N ILE A 77 12.01 -1.87 3.32
CA ILE A 77 11.27 -2.79 4.17
C ILE A 77 11.52 -4.21 3.65
N GLU A 78 11.91 -5.11 4.55
CA GLU A 78 12.09 -6.52 4.26
C GLU A 78 11.10 -7.35 5.08
N LEU A 79 10.40 -8.29 4.46
CA LEU A 79 9.43 -9.17 5.10
C LEU A 79 9.97 -10.60 5.11
N TYR A 80 10.08 -11.19 6.30
CA TYR A 80 10.66 -12.51 6.52
C TYR A 80 9.63 -13.52 7.03
N THR A 81 9.89 -14.81 6.87
CA THR A 81 9.03 -15.86 7.42
C THR A 81 9.28 -16.13 8.90
N GLU A 82 10.41 -15.67 9.45
CA GLU A 82 10.79 -15.86 10.85
C GLU A 82 11.26 -14.53 11.49
N PRO A 83 11.23 -14.41 12.83
CA PRO A 83 11.71 -13.22 13.54
C PRO A 83 13.17 -12.85 13.23
N ASP A 84 13.54 -11.61 13.55
CA ASP A 84 14.92 -11.12 13.50
C ASP A 84 15.64 -11.27 12.15
N GLY A 85 14.86 -11.31 11.06
CA GLY A 85 15.39 -11.44 9.70
C GLY A 85 15.84 -12.85 9.33
N ALA A 86 15.44 -13.85 10.11
CA ALA A 86 15.67 -15.26 9.82
C ALA A 86 14.68 -15.79 8.76
N GLY A 87 14.83 -17.07 8.42
CA GLY A 87 13.98 -17.72 7.41
C GLY A 87 14.15 -17.14 6.01
N VAL A 88 13.04 -17.09 5.26
CA VAL A 88 13.01 -16.68 3.85
C VAL A 88 12.62 -15.21 3.74
N LEU A 89 13.37 -14.44 2.95
CA LEU A 89 12.97 -13.11 2.52
C LEU A 89 11.85 -13.21 1.47
N VAL A 90 10.62 -12.88 1.87
CA VAL A 90 9.43 -12.94 1.03
C VAL A 90 9.28 -11.70 0.16
N LYS A 91 9.58 -10.52 0.73
CA LYS A 91 9.46 -9.25 0.01
C LYS A 91 10.51 -8.27 0.45
N ARG A 92 11.02 -7.50 -0.50
CA ARG A 92 11.83 -6.31 -0.28
C ARG A 92 11.18 -5.14 -1.00
N ILE A 93 10.80 -4.10 -0.25
CA ILE A 93 10.09 -2.93 -0.76
C ILE A 93 11.00 -1.72 -0.55
N PRO A 94 11.41 -0.99 -1.60
CA PRO A 94 12.26 0.18 -1.44
C PRO A 94 11.48 1.31 -0.76
N VAL A 95 12.16 2.04 0.13
CA VAL A 95 11.65 3.30 0.67
C VAL A 95 12.04 4.40 -0.31
N ASP A 96 11.09 5.26 -0.67
CA ASP A 96 11.30 6.35 -1.61
C ASP A 96 12.03 7.55 -0.99
N GLY A 97 12.23 8.59 -1.79
CA GLY A 97 12.91 9.83 -1.40
C GLY A 97 12.12 10.71 -0.43
N LEU A 98 10.86 10.39 -0.15
CA LEU A 98 10.01 11.04 0.84
C LEU A 98 9.80 10.17 2.09
N GLY A 99 10.48 9.01 2.17
CA GLY A 99 10.40 8.08 3.28
C GLY A 99 9.19 7.16 3.26
N ASN A 100 8.39 7.17 2.18
CA ASN A 100 7.28 6.25 2.03
C ASN A 100 7.72 4.98 1.32
N PHE A 101 7.07 3.87 1.62
CA PHE A 101 7.16 2.63 0.85
C PHE A 101 5.75 2.17 0.49
N TYR A 102 5.61 1.57 -0.68
CA TYR A 102 4.35 0.97 -1.11
C TYR A 102 4.61 -0.02 -2.24
N THR A 103 3.78 -1.06 -2.34
CA THR A 103 3.80 -1.99 -3.47
C THR A 103 2.42 -2.54 -3.76
N THR A 104 2.12 -2.69 -5.03
CA THR A 104 0.96 -3.41 -5.58
C THR A 104 1.27 -4.87 -5.88
N GLU A 105 2.53 -5.27 -5.81
CA GLU A 105 2.93 -6.66 -6.01
C GLU A 105 2.37 -7.53 -4.90
N SER A 106 1.92 -8.74 -5.27
CA SER A 106 1.36 -9.69 -4.32
C SER A 106 2.34 -10.01 -3.18
N ILE A 107 1.80 -10.12 -1.97
CA ILE A 107 2.51 -10.55 -0.77
C ILE A 107 1.71 -11.70 -0.18
N SER A 108 2.34 -12.88 -0.10
CA SER A 108 1.75 -14.04 0.58
C SER A 108 2.12 -13.99 2.05
N PHE A 109 1.17 -13.63 2.91
CA PHE A 109 1.42 -13.53 4.35
C PHE A 109 1.51 -14.90 5.04
N GLY A 110 0.94 -15.96 4.46
CA GLY A 110 0.97 -17.31 5.05
C GLY A 110 0.50 -17.32 6.51
N ASN A 111 1.33 -17.86 7.40
CA ASN A 111 1.10 -17.89 8.85
C ASN A 111 1.47 -16.57 9.56
N GLY A 112 1.91 -15.57 8.82
CA GLY A 112 2.46 -14.31 9.31
C GLY A 112 3.86 -14.05 8.77
N LEU A 113 4.19 -12.78 8.51
CA LEU A 113 5.54 -12.35 8.13
C LEU A 113 6.11 -11.40 9.18
N TYR A 114 7.42 -11.36 9.33
CA TYR A 114 8.14 -10.52 10.29
C TYR A 114 8.82 -9.37 9.55
N PRO A 115 8.33 -8.13 9.72
CA PRO A 115 8.94 -6.97 9.08
C PRO A 115 10.29 -6.61 9.69
N SER A 116 11.16 -6.09 8.85
CA SER A 116 12.32 -5.32 9.25
C SER A 116 12.45 -4.07 8.38
N VAL A 117 13.06 -3.05 8.95
CA VAL A 117 13.39 -1.81 8.27
C VAL A 117 14.90 -1.69 8.17
N VAL A 118 15.39 -1.38 6.98
CA VAL A 118 16.80 -1.24 6.63
C VAL A 118 17.06 0.20 6.20
N SER A 119 18.00 0.89 6.83
CA SER A 119 18.41 2.23 6.41
C SER A 119 19.21 2.18 5.11
N SER A 120 19.39 3.33 4.46
CA SER A 120 20.30 3.46 3.31
C SER A 120 21.77 3.14 3.64
N THR A 121 22.16 3.21 4.92
CA THR A 121 23.49 2.85 5.45
C THR A 121 23.60 1.37 5.84
N GLY A 122 22.52 0.60 5.73
CA GLY A 122 22.49 -0.84 6.04
C GLY A 122 22.18 -1.19 7.50
N LYS A 123 21.91 -0.21 8.36
CA LYS A 123 21.43 -0.47 9.72
C LYS A 123 20.02 -1.06 9.68
N LYS A 124 19.73 -1.99 10.58
CA LYS A 124 18.44 -2.69 10.60
C LYS A 124 17.72 -2.56 11.94
N LYS A 125 16.40 -2.58 11.89
CA LYS A 125 15.54 -2.86 13.04
C LYS A 125 14.48 -3.88 12.66
N PHE A 126 14.13 -4.73 13.62
CA PHE A 126 13.19 -5.83 13.43
C PHE A 126 11.92 -5.57 14.24
N MET A 127 10.80 -6.03 13.71
CA MET A 127 9.54 -6.13 14.42
C MET A 127 9.42 -7.55 15.00
N ALA A 128 9.20 -7.66 16.30
CA ALA A 128 9.12 -8.94 16.99
C ALA A 128 7.84 -9.73 16.66
N SER A 129 6.75 -9.03 16.36
CA SER A 129 5.45 -9.65 16.04
C SER A 129 5.28 -9.83 14.54
N SER A 130 4.68 -10.95 14.14
CA SER A 130 4.29 -11.17 12.75
C SER A 130 3.09 -10.32 12.34
N ILE A 131 3.00 -9.99 11.05
CA ILE A 131 1.88 -9.30 10.42
C ILE A 131 1.14 -10.22 9.44
N SER A 132 -0.17 -10.01 9.31
CA SER A 132 -1.05 -10.69 8.35
C SER A 132 -1.62 -9.75 7.27
N ASN A 133 -1.26 -8.46 7.32
CA ASN A 133 -1.61 -7.45 6.34
C ASN A 133 -0.48 -6.40 6.26
N GLY A 134 -0.41 -5.67 5.15
CA GLY A 134 0.67 -4.70 4.91
C GLY A 134 0.31 -3.23 5.19
N ALA A 135 -0.80 -2.93 5.89
CA ALA A 135 -1.20 -1.56 6.19
C ALA A 135 -0.44 -1.00 7.40
N CYS A 136 0.86 -0.75 7.27
CA CYS A 136 1.75 -0.53 8.42
C CYS A 136 1.37 0.71 9.24
N ASN A 137 0.96 1.80 8.58
CA ASN A 137 0.47 3.02 9.25
C ASN A 137 -0.95 2.89 9.83
N ALA A 138 -1.60 1.73 9.75
CA ALA A 138 -2.81 1.45 10.54
C ALA A 138 -2.48 1.24 12.03
N CYS A 139 -1.23 0.95 12.38
CA CYS A 139 -0.76 0.83 13.77
C CYS A 139 0.33 1.84 14.10
N HIS A 140 1.34 1.96 13.23
CA HIS A 140 2.49 2.83 13.46
C HIS A 140 2.16 4.31 13.26
N GLY A 141 2.36 5.10 14.32
CA GLY A 141 1.93 6.49 14.43
C GLY A 141 0.53 6.68 15.03
N ILE A 142 -0.10 5.60 15.50
CA ILE A 142 -1.43 5.63 16.13
C ILE A 142 -1.37 4.97 17.51
N SER A 143 -1.17 3.64 17.54
CA SER A 143 -1.10 2.84 18.77
C SER A 143 0.30 2.25 19.02
N GLN A 144 1.17 2.34 18.01
CA GLN A 144 2.58 1.98 18.07
C GLN A 144 3.42 3.19 17.65
N ASP A 145 4.69 3.21 18.05
CA ASP A 145 5.64 4.22 17.56
C ASP A 145 5.71 4.23 16.04
N LYS A 146 6.14 5.34 15.44
CA LYS A 146 6.42 5.40 13.99
C LYS A 146 7.47 4.34 13.63
N ILE A 147 7.41 3.83 12.40
CA ILE A 147 8.46 2.93 11.90
C ILE A 147 9.75 3.74 11.77
N TRP A 148 10.84 3.29 12.38
CA TRP A 148 12.08 4.05 12.35
C TRP A 148 13.31 3.16 12.32
N VAL A 149 14.39 3.72 11.79
CA VAL A 149 15.74 3.15 11.83
C VAL A 149 16.76 4.29 11.87
N SER A 150 17.86 4.09 12.59
CA SER A 150 18.99 5.02 12.56
C SER A 150 19.70 4.98 11.21
N ASN A 151 20.21 6.12 10.74
CA ASN A 151 21.21 6.15 9.68
C ASN A 151 22.61 5.89 10.24
#